data_AF-A0A7V9Z1Q1-F1
#
_entry.id   AF-A0A7V9Z1Q1-F1
#
_cell.length_a   1.000
_cell.length_b   1.000
_cell.length_c   1.000
_cell.angle_alpha   90.00
_cell.angle_beta   90.00
_cell.angle_gamma   90.00
#
_symmetry.space_group_name_H-M   'P 1'
#
loop_
_entity.id
_entity.type
_entity.pdbx_description
1 polymer ?
#
loop_
_entity_poly.entity_id
_entity_poly.type
_entity_poly.pdbx_seq_one_letter_code
_entity_poly.pdbx_strand_id
1 'polypeptide(L)'
;MKVSLWFYLGALFVYFLSFISGFSIGLYVLFGAILLLFFGLAISFKLLKKEKNVLILIGISIIICVVSYIVWYLLVHNIDDYYIFYPFIFFV
;
A
#
# COMPACT_ATOMS: atom_id res chain seq x y z
N MET A 1 16.45 15.63 -2.26
CA MET A 1 15.89 14.30 -1.90
C MET A 1 15.51 13.58 -3.17
N LYS A 2 15.97 12.34 -3.42
CA LYS A 2 15.57 11.59 -4.63
C LYS A 2 14.07 11.28 -4.54
N VAL A 3 13.32 11.49 -5.62
CA VAL A 3 11.86 11.24 -5.67
C VAL A 3 11.54 9.81 -5.24
N SER A 4 12.35 8.81 -5.60
CA SER A 4 12.17 7.42 -5.17
C SER A 4 12.20 7.22 -3.65
N LEU A 5 12.92 8.08 -2.90
CA LEU A 5 12.99 7.99 -1.44
C LEU A 5 11.63 8.26 -0.78
N TRP A 6 10.81 9.14 -1.37
CA TRP A 6 9.45 9.38 -0.91
C TRP A 6 8.53 8.17 -1.10
N PHE A 7 8.69 7.46 -2.22
CA PHE A 7 7.94 6.21 -2.46
C PHE A 7 8.32 5.13 -1.45
N TYR A 8 9.60 5.02 -1.11
CA TYR A 8 10.06 4.07 -0.09
C TYR A 8 9.57 4.42 1.31
N LEU A 9 9.57 5.70 1.70
CA LEU A 9 9.00 6.14 2.98
C LEU A 9 7.49 5.87 3.04
N GLY A 10 6.76 6.15 1.95
CA GLY A 10 5.33 5.83 1.85
C GLY A 10 5.05 4.33 1.95
N ALA A 11 5.82 3.51 1.22
CA ALA A 11 5.70 2.05 1.30
C ALA A 11 5.96 1.53 2.72
N LEU A 12 6.98 2.06 3.39
CA LEU A 12 7.32 1.69 4.77
C LEU A 12 6.22 2.09 5.76
N PHE A 13 5.60 3.26 5.58
CA PHE A 13 4.45 3.67 6.39
C PHE A 13 3.24 2.74 6.21
N VAL A 14 2.86 2.46 4.97
CA VAL A 14 1.73 1.56 4.67
C VAL A 14 2.04 0.12 5.13
N TYR A 15 3.29 -0.29 5.06
CA TYR A 15 3.75 -1.56 5.61
C TYR A 15 3.54 -1.61 7.12
N PHE A 16 3.97 -0.62 7.90
CA PHE A 16 3.70 -0.62 9.35
C PHE A 16 2.20 -0.68 9.66
N LEU A 17 1.38 0.07 8.92
CA LEU A 17 -0.08 0.00 9.03
C LEU A 17 -0.64 -1.41 8.82
N SER A 18 -0.09 -2.18 7.86
CA SER A 18 -0.52 -3.55 7.64
C SER A 18 -0.25 -4.51 8.81
N PHE A 19 0.80 -4.26 9.61
CA PHE A 19 1.13 -5.11 10.77
C PHE A 19 0.38 -4.74 12.04
N ILE A 20 -0.17 -3.52 12.11
CA ILE A 20 -0.98 -3.08 13.25
C ILE A 20 -2.41 -3.65 13.17
N SER A 21 -2.87 -4.00 11.97
CA SER A 21 -4.16 -4.64 11.75
C SER A 21 -4.13 -6.18 11.86
N GLY A 22 -5.28 -6.80 12.12
CA GLY A 22 -5.44 -8.26 12.05
C GLY A 22 -4.94 -8.83 10.72
N PHE A 23 -4.42 -10.06 10.73
CA PHE A 23 -3.65 -10.69 9.64
C PHE A 23 -4.24 -10.44 8.24
N SER A 24 -5.55 -10.59 8.09
CA SER A 24 -6.26 -10.46 6.81
C SER A 24 -6.43 -9.01 6.37
N ILE A 25 -6.73 -8.10 7.28
CA ILE A 25 -6.77 -6.65 7.01
C ILE A 25 -5.36 -6.17 6.62
N GLY A 26 -4.35 -6.70 7.32
CA GLY A 26 -2.96 -6.46 7.01
C GLY A 26 -2.63 -6.78 5.56
N LEU A 27 -3.07 -7.94 5.05
CA LEU A 27 -2.81 -8.34 3.65
C LEU A 27 -3.36 -7.34 2.62
N TYR A 28 -4.56 -6.78 2.83
CA TYR A 28 -5.14 -5.77 1.93
C TYR A 28 -4.32 -4.47 1.91
N VAL A 29 -3.84 -4.04 3.08
CA VAL A 29 -3.04 -2.82 3.20
C VAL A 29 -1.61 -3.03 2.71
N LEU A 30 -1.06 -4.22 2.93
CA LEU A 30 0.25 -4.65 2.46
C LEU A 30 0.36 -4.57 0.93
N PHE A 31 -0.74 -4.84 0.22
CA PHE A 31 -0.78 -4.67 -1.24
C PHE A 31 -0.48 -3.22 -1.68
N GLY A 32 -0.99 -2.22 -0.95
CA GLY A 32 -0.67 -0.81 -1.17
C GLY A 32 0.81 -0.51 -0.95
N ALA A 33 1.42 -1.09 0.09
CA ALA A 33 2.85 -0.96 0.35
C ALA A 33 3.69 -1.56 -0.78
N ILE A 34 3.32 -2.74 -1.28
CA ILE A 34 4.01 -3.42 -2.39
C ILE A 34 3.96 -2.57 -3.67
N LEU A 35 2.81 -1.99 -4.00
CA LEU A 35 2.67 -1.11 -5.16
C LEU A 35 3.58 0.12 -5.06
N LEU A 36 3.60 0.80 -3.91
CA LEU A 36 4.49 1.95 -3.67
C LEU A 36 5.96 1.57 -3.82
N LEU A 37 6.33 0.38 -3.33
CA LEU A 37 7.69 -0.14 -3.42
C LEU A 37 8.10 -0.40 -4.87
N PHE A 38 7.22 -1.00 -5.68
CA PHE A 38 7.46 -1.19 -7.12
C PHE A 38 7.61 0.13 -7.87
N PHE A 39 6.82 1.17 -7.53
CA PHE A 39 7.01 2.50 -8.11
C PHE A 39 8.35 3.12 -7.72
N GLY A 40 8.77 2.99 -6.45
CA GLY A 40 10.09 3.44 -5.99
C GLY A 40 11.24 2.75 -6.73
N LEU A 41 11.12 1.43 -6.96
CA LEU A 41 12.09 0.64 -7.74
C LEU A 41 12.10 1.04 -9.21
N ALA A 42 10.94 1.19 -9.84
CA ALA A 42 10.84 1.59 -11.25
C ALA A 42 11.49 2.97 -11.52
N ILE A 43 11.35 3.90 -10.58
CA ILE A 43 12.03 5.21 -10.64
C ILE A 43 13.54 5.04 -10.43
N SER A 44 13.95 4.22 -9.47
CA SER A 44 15.37 4.00 -9.13
C SER A 44 16.16 3.32 -10.26
N PHE A 45 15.56 2.35 -10.93
CA PHE A 45 16.14 1.69 -12.10
C PHE A 45 16.02 2.51 -13.39
N LYS A 46 15.41 3.71 -13.34
CA LYS A 46 15.10 4.53 -14.52
C LYS A 46 14.36 3.72 -15.59
N LEU A 47 13.51 2.77 -15.18
CA LEU A 47 12.67 1.98 -16.10
C LEU A 47 11.63 2.87 -16.80
N LEU A 48 11.27 3.98 -16.17
CA LEU A 48 10.37 5.02 -16.70
C LEU A 48 11.12 6.03 -17.61
N LYS A 49 12.07 5.55 -18.42
CA LYS A 49 12.88 6.37 -19.34
C LYS A 49 12.08 6.75 -20.59
N LYS A 50 11.37 7.88 -20.48
CA LYS A 50 10.85 8.80 -21.51
C LYS A 50 9.43 9.21 -21.13
N GLU A 51 9.22 10.52 -20.98
CA GLU A 51 7.92 11.21 -21.07
C GLU A 51 6.87 11.08 -19.97
N LYS A 52 7.06 10.28 -18.91
CA LYS A 52 6.08 10.31 -17.80
C LYS A 52 6.40 11.43 -16.81
N ASN A 53 5.50 12.41 -16.78
CA ASN A 53 5.49 13.54 -15.84
C ASN A 53 5.59 13.00 -14.40
N VAL A 54 6.73 13.22 -13.74
CA VAL A 54 7.02 12.70 -12.39
C VAL A 54 5.94 13.13 -11.39
N LEU A 55 5.32 14.29 -11.61
CA LEU A 55 4.16 14.79 -10.88
C LEU A 55 2.95 13.83 -10.89
N ILE A 56 2.67 13.17 -12.02
CA ILE A 56 1.55 12.23 -12.13
C ILE A 56 1.83 10.98 -11.28
N LEU A 57 3.07 10.49 -11.29
CA LEU A 57 3.49 9.35 -10.45
C LEU A 57 3.38 9.67 -8.96
N ILE A 58 3.74 10.88 -8.56
CA ILE A 58 3.58 11.37 -7.18
C ILE A 58 2.09 11.49 -6.83
N GLY A 59 1.25 11.97 -7.74
CA GLY A 59 -0.21 12.01 -7.54
C GLY A 59 -0.79 10.61 -7.33
N ILE A 60 -0.39 9.64 -8.15
CA ILE A 60 -0.82 8.24 -8.03
C ILE A 60 -0.39 7.63 -6.70
N SER A 61 0.84 7.88 -6.22
CA SER A 61 1.28 7.35 -4.92
C SER A 61 0.51 7.94 -3.76
N ILE A 62 0.19 9.24 -3.78
CA ILE A 62 -0.65 9.87 -2.76
C ILE A 62 -2.04 9.23 -2.75
N ILE A 63 -2.64 9.02 -3.93
CA ILE A 63 -3.94 8.36 -4.06
C ILE A 63 -3.88 6.94 -3.49
N ILE A 64 -2.84 6.17 -3.81
CA ILE A 64 -2.65 4.81 -3.25
C ILE A 64 -2.59 4.87 -1.73
N CYS A 65 -1.77 5.76 -1.14
CA CYS A 65 -1.68 5.91 0.31
C CYS A 65 -3.04 6.24 0.94
N VAL A 66 -3.77 7.20 0.37
CA VAL A 66 -5.09 7.63 0.89
C VAL A 66 -6.11 6.49 0.79
N VAL A 67 -6.17 5.81 -0.35
CA VAL A 67 -7.09 4.67 -0.55
C VAL A 67 -6.74 3.53 0.39
N SER A 68 -5.46 3.16 0.53
CA SER A 68 -5.02 2.13 1.48
C SER A 68 -5.39 2.48 2.92
N TYR A 69 -5.26 3.75 3.31
CA TYR A 69 -5.67 4.20 4.64
C TYR A 69 -7.19 4.14 4.84
N ILE A 70 -7.98 4.59 3.86
CA ILE A 70 -9.45 4.54 3.92
C ILE A 70 -9.92 3.08 4.02
N VAL A 71 -9.35 2.20 3.20
CA VAL A 71 -9.63 0.76 3.24
C VAL A 71 -9.28 0.20 4.62
N TRP A 72 -8.08 0.47 5.13
CA TRP A 72 -7.70 0.06 6.48
C TRP A 72 -8.70 0.53 7.54
N TYR A 73 -9.04 1.81 7.54
CA TYR A 73 -9.97 2.40 8.50
C TYR A 73 -11.36 1.75 8.44
N LEU A 74 -11.90 1.58 7.24
CA LEU A 74 -13.22 0.96 7.04
C LEU A 74 -13.21 -0.52 7.47
N LEU A 75 -12.14 -1.26 7.15
CA LEU A 75 -12.03 -2.66 7.52
C LEU A 75 -11.88 -2.83 9.04
N VAL A 76 -11.05 -2.02 9.70
CA VAL A 76 -10.84 -2.07 11.16
C VAL A 76 -12.10 -1.68 11.93
N HIS A 77 -12.90 -0.74 11.41
CA HIS A 77 -14.05 -0.20 12.15
C HIS A 77 -15.37 -0.92 11.89
N ASN A 78 -15.54 -1.51 10.70
CA ASN A 78 -16.82 -2.11 10.29
C ASN A 78 -16.79 -3.63 10.15
N ILE A 79 -15.61 -4.25 10.06
CA ILE A 79 -15.52 -5.70 9.94
C ILE A 79 -15.23 -6.27 11.32
N ASP A 80 -16.20 -7.03 11.82
CA ASP A 80 -16.06 -7.83 13.02
C ASP A 80 -14.95 -8.89 12.83
N ASP A 81 -14.17 -9.16 13.88
CA ASP A 81 -13.00 -10.06 13.87
C ASP A 81 -13.31 -11.43 13.23
N TYR A 82 -14.58 -11.85 13.30
CA TYR A 82 -15.10 -13.04 12.65
C TYR A 82 -14.93 -13.07 11.12
N TYR A 83 -15.27 -11.98 10.42
CA TYR A 83 -15.20 -11.93 8.95
C TYR A 83 -13.79 -11.67 8.44
N ILE A 84 -12.91 -11.15 9.29
CA ILE A 84 -11.49 -10.98 9.00
C ILE A 84 -10.88 -12.36 8.65
N PHE A 85 -11.26 -13.45 9.33
CA PHE A 85 -10.75 -14.80 9.03
C PHE A 85 -11.52 -15.56 7.95
N TYR A 86 -12.59 -14.99 7.36
CA TYR A 86 -13.42 -15.68 6.37
C TYR A 86 -12.65 -16.36 5.21
N PRO A 87 -11.60 -15.74 4.60
CA PRO A 87 -10.81 -16.43 3.57
C PRO A 87 -9.99 -17.62 4.10
N PHE A 88 -9.77 -17.74 5.41
CA PHE A 88 -9.09 -18.86 6.06
C PHE A 88 -10.05 -19.93 6.60
N ILE A 89 -11.35 -19.66 6.69
CA ILE A 89 -12.36 -20.65 7.12
C ILE A 89 -12.41 -21.84 6.16
N PHE A 90 -12.14 -21.63 4.86
CA PHE A 90 -12.07 -22.73 3.88
C PHE A 90 -10.89 -23.70 4.08
N PHE A 91 -9.93 -23.35 4.95
CA PHE A 91 -8.73 -24.14 5.22
C PHE A 91 -8.74 -24.84 6.59
N VAL A 92 -9.85 -24.75 7.34
CA VAL A 92 -10.10 -25.45 8.62
C VAL A 92 -11.21 -26.47 8.41
#